data_AF-A0A6A6W4N6-F1
#
_entry.id   AF-A0A6A6W4N6-F1
#
_cell.length_a   1.000
_cell.length_b   1.000
_cell.length_c   1.000
_cell.angle_alpha   90.00
_cell.angle_beta   90.00
_cell.angle_gamma   90.00
#
_symmetry.space_group_name_H-M   'P 1'
#
loop_
_entity.id
_entity.type
_entity.pdbx_description
1 polymer ?
#
loop_
_entity_poly.entity_id
_entity_poly.type
_entity_poly.pdbx_seq_one_letter_code
_entity_poly.pdbx_strand_id
1 'polypeptide(L)'
;MSFGDNYWPHLSSLTLRGMDTSKEFILQFLRSHRSCLRDLQLSHMQLWNKASWLHLIPHLRNMLSLLTACIKNISTRRGDGQGGIGDWAHRVYDHSDDSKSWTIGYWVVNNDTEEKALAKYMVDGGVLPVLNNNLYGLGPD
;
A
#
# COMPACT_ATOMS: atom_id res chain seq x y z
N MET A 1 18.47 -6.93 -15.75
CA MET A 1 18.56 -5.49 -16.10
C MET A 1 17.59 -4.73 -15.21
N SER A 2 18.07 -3.81 -14.37
CA SER A 2 17.24 -2.96 -13.50
C SER A 2 16.66 -1.81 -14.33
N PHE A 3 15.34 -1.61 -14.24
CA PHE A 3 14.59 -0.67 -15.07
C PHE A 3 14.66 0.81 -14.60
N GLY A 4 15.39 1.11 -13.52
CA GLY A 4 15.39 2.46 -12.89
C GLY A 4 16.71 3.24 -12.97
N ASP A 5 17.84 2.60 -12.66
CA ASP A 5 19.10 3.33 -12.41
C ASP A 5 19.68 4.02 -13.65
N ASN A 6 19.43 3.47 -14.84
CA ASN A 6 19.97 4.00 -16.08
C ASN A 6 19.19 5.20 -16.64
N TYR A 7 17.93 5.41 -16.19
CA TYR A 7 17.06 6.45 -16.73
C TYR A 7 16.89 7.63 -15.76
N TRP A 8 16.88 7.38 -14.44
CA TRP A 8 16.79 8.42 -13.42
C TRP A 8 17.71 8.16 -12.22
N PRO A 9 19.05 8.28 -12.39
CA PRO A 9 20.02 7.97 -11.34
C PRO A 9 19.92 8.88 -10.10
N HIS A 10 19.32 10.06 -10.25
CA HIS A 10 19.20 11.07 -9.20
C HIS A 10 17.75 11.34 -8.78
N LEU A 11 16.84 10.37 -8.98
CA LEU A 11 15.44 10.52 -8.59
C LEU A 11 15.30 10.67 -7.06
N SER A 12 15.20 11.90 -6.58
CA SER A 12 15.05 12.21 -5.15
C SER A 12 13.60 12.26 -4.69
N SER A 13 12.67 12.55 -5.60
CA SER A 13 11.24 12.65 -5.30
C SER A 13 10.42 11.84 -6.31
N LEU A 14 9.47 11.06 -5.81
CA LEU A 14 8.57 10.25 -6.61
C LEU A 14 7.13 10.40 -6.13
N THR A 15 6.22 10.67 -7.07
CA THR A 15 4.78 10.60 -6.84
C THR A 15 4.15 9.58 -7.79
N LEU A 16 3.49 8.58 -7.22
CA LEU A 16 2.65 7.62 -7.96
C LEU A 16 1.20 7.83 -7.55
N ARG A 17 0.32 8.05 -8.55
CA ARG A 17 -1.09 8.31 -8.31
C ARG A 17 -2.00 7.59 -9.29
N GLY A 18 -3.13 7.08 -8.78
CA GLY A 18 -4.24 6.62 -9.62
C GLY A 18 -3.88 5.40 -10.46
N MET A 19 -3.01 4.54 -9.92
CA MET A 19 -2.48 3.41 -10.66
C MET A 19 -2.71 2.10 -9.93
N ASP A 20 -3.02 1.11 -10.74
CA ASP A 20 -3.09 -0.26 -10.32
C ASP A 20 -1.77 -0.97 -10.67
N THR A 21 -1.24 -1.74 -9.74
CA THR A 21 0.09 -2.31 -9.92
C THR A 21 0.30 -3.59 -9.11
N SER A 22 1.40 -4.28 -9.39
CA SER A 22 1.84 -5.44 -8.62
C SER A 22 2.82 -5.03 -7.53
N LYS A 23 2.87 -5.85 -6.48
CA LYS A 23 3.85 -5.71 -5.40
C LYS A 23 5.28 -5.75 -5.96
N GLU A 24 5.52 -6.65 -6.91
CA GLU A 24 6.82 -6.91 -7.51
C GLU A 24 7.32 -5.69 -8.29
N PHE A 25 6.43 -5.04 -9.04
CA PHE A 25 6.76 -3.83 -9.80
C PHE A 25 7.18 -2.69 -8.87
N ILE A 26 6.36 -2.38 -7.86
CA ILE A 26 6.69 -1.32 -6.88
C ILE A 26 8.03 -1.62 -6.20
N LEU A 27 8.25 -2.85 -5.74
CA LEU A 27 9.48 -3.22 -5.07
C LEU A 27 10.70 -3.08 -5.98
N GLN A 28 10.62 -3.56 -7.22
CA GLN A 28 11.73 -3.49 -8.16
C GLN A 28 12.04 -2.04 -8.55
N PHE A 29 11.01 -1.23 -8.80
CA PHE A 29 11.15 0.18 -9.13
C PHE A 29 11.81 0.95 -7.98
N LEU A 30 11.23 0.88 -6.78
CA LEU A 30 11.74 1.60 -5.61
C LEU A 30 13.12 1.10 -5.15
N ARG A 31 13.42 -0.20 -5.32
CA ARG A 31 14.74 -0.75 -5.02
C ARG A 31 15.84 -0.13 -5.86
N SER A 32 15.56 0.19 -7.12
CA SER A 32 16.51 0.85 -8.01
C SER A 32 16.88 2.24 -7.44
N HIS A 33 15.87 3.00 -7.04
CA HIS A 33 16.06 4.36 -6.53
C HIS A 33 16.35 4.48 -5.02
N ARG A 34 16.61 3.37 -4.31
CA ARG A 34 16.74 3.37 -2.83
C ARG A 34 17.82 4.30 -2.29
N SER A 35 18.88 4.55 -3.06
CA SER A 35 20.03 5.36 -2.62
C SER A 35 19.75 6.86 -2.74
N CYS A 36 18.95 7.29 -3.72
CA CYS A 36 18.69 8.70 -4.01
C CYS A 36 17.30 9.19 -3.59
N LEU A 37 16.30 8.30 -3.55
CA LEU A 37 14.94 8.66 -3.20
C LEU A 37 14.84 9.11 -1.74
N ARG A 38 14.25 10.28 -1.52
CA ARG A 38 14.03 10.90 -0.21
C ARG A 38 12.56 11.26 0.02
N ASP A 39 11.82 11.54 -1.05
CA ASP A 39 10.40 11.93 -0.96
C ASP A 39 9.55 10.92 -1.74
N LEU A 40 8.60 10.29 -1.05
CA LEU A 40 7.72 9.29 -1.65
C LEU A 40 6.24 9.60 -1.41
N GLN A 41 5.49 9.80 -2.48
CA GLN A 41 4.04 9.93 -2.43
C GLN A 41 3.37 8.77 -3.18
N LEU A 42 2.56 7.99 -2.47
CA LEU A 42 1.71 6.94 -3.02
C LEU A 42 0.26 7.30 -2.74
N SER A 43 -0.54 7.53 -3.78
CA SER A 43 -1.93 7.93 -3.58
C SER A 43 -2.87 7.25 -4.55
N HIS A 44 -4.07 6.87 -4.11
CA HIS A 44 -5.05 6.28 -5.03
C HIS A 44 -4.45 5.08 -5.79
N MET A 45 -3.82 4.14 -5.07
CA MET A 45 -3.16 2.99 -5.69
C MET A 45 -3.80 1.68 -5.27
N GLN A 46 -3.89 0.75 -6.21
CA GLN A 46 -4.39 -0.59 -5.94
C GLN A 46 -3.32 -1.64 -6.19
N LEU A 47 -3.17 -2.58 -5.25
CA LEU A 47 -2.37 -3.79 -5.47
C LEU A 47 -3.24 -4.91 -6.01
N TRP A 48 -2.79 -5.56 -7.08
CA TRP A 48 -3.43 -6.74 -7.65
C TRP A 48 -2.86 -8.05 -7.10
N ASN A 49 -3.45 -9.19 -7.50
CA ASN A 49 -2.96 -10.55 -7.21
C ASN A 49 -2.85 -10.90 -5.72
N LYS A 50 -3.85 -10.52 -4.91
CA LYS A 50 -3.89 -10.79 -3.46
C LYS A 50 -2.73 -10.15 -2.66
N ALA A 51 -2.00 -9.21 -3.25
CA ALA A 51 -0.93 -8.51 -2.53
C ALA A 51 -1.49 -7.48 -1.55
N SER A 52 -0.96 -7.47 -0.32
CA SER A 52 -1.39 -6.57 0.74
C SER A 52 -0.40 -5.44 0.96
N TRP A 53 -0.91 -4.21 1.01
CA TRP A 53 -0.15 -3.04 1.44
C TRP A 53 0.36 -3.19 2.88
N LEU A 54 -0.39 -3.86 3.76
CA LEU A 54 0.02 -4.14 5.12
C LEU A 54 1.35 -4.91 5.18
N HIS A 55 1.58 -5.81 4.23
CA HIS A 55 2.84 -6.53 4.10
C HIS A 55 3.89 -5.74 3.31
N LEU A 56 3.48 -4.97 2.31
CA LEU A 56 4.41 -4.21 1.46
C LEU A 56 5.04 -3.01 2.20
N ILE A 57 4.26 -2.25 2.97
CA ILE A 57 4.75 -1.02 3.60
C ILE A 57 5.94 -1.26 4.55
N PRO A 58 5.93 -2.27 5.44
CA PRO A 58 7.13 -2.58 6.24
C PRO A 58 8.36 -2.90 5.41
N HIS A 59 8.19 -3.59 4.27
CA HIS A 59 9.29 -3.84 3.35
C HIS A 59 9.81 -2.55 2.70
N LEU A 60 8.92 -1.66 2.27
CA LEU A 60 9.32 -0.36 1.69
C LEU A 60 10.06 0.49 2.71
N ARG A 61 9.55 0.57 3.94
CA ARG A 61 10.21 1.29 5.04
C ARG A 61 11.61 0.77 5.30
N ASN A 62 11.80 -0.54 5.35
CA ASN A 62 13.12 -1.13 5.60
C ASN A 62 14.08 -0.99 4.41
N MET A 63 13.55 -0.72 3.22
CA MET A 63 14.33 -0.59 2.00
C MET A 63 14.74 0.86 1.71
N LEU A 64 13.92 1.84 2.12
CA LEU A 64 14.06 3.24 1.74
C LEU A 64 14.42 4.10 2.95
N SER A 65 15.32 5.07 2.74
CA SER A 65 15.64 6.11 3.74
C SER A 65 14.98 7.43 3.31
N LEU A 66 13.71 7.60 3.67
CA LEU A 66 12.91 8.75 3.28
C LEU A 66 13.07 9.92 4.27
N LEU A 67 12.99 11.15 3.75
CA LEU A 67 12.82 12.38 4.53
C LEU A 67 11.34 12.75 4.63
N THR A 68 10.58 12.51 3.57
CA THR A 68 9.14 12.72 3.56
C THR A 68 8.41 11.54 2.91
N ALA A 69 7.22 11.25 3.43
CA ALA A 69 6.34 10.23 2.87
C ALA A 69 4.89 10.69 2.95
N CYS A 70 4.10 10.36 1.94
CA CYS A 70 2.65 10.55 1.92
C CYS A 70 2.01 9.29 1.33
N ILE A 71 1.21 8.58 2.13
CA ILE A 71 0.54 7.36 1.68
C ILE A 71 -0.94 7.50 2.01
N LYS A 72 -1.78 7.53 0.97
CA LYS A 72 -3.22 7.77 1.12
C LYS A 72 -4.04 7.06 0.07
N ASN A 73 -5.30 6.77 0.38
CA ASN A 73 -6.26 6.18 -0.55
C ASN A 73 -5.71 4.93 -1.27
N ILE A 74 -4.92 4.12 -0.57
CA ILE A 74 -4.39 2.86 -1.09
C ILE A 74 -5.32 1.70 -0.74
N SER A 75 -5.40 0.70 -1.62
CA SER A 75 -6.24 -0.48 -1.43
C SER A 75 -5.64 -1.76 -2.02
N THR A 76 -6.17 -2.90 -1.62
CA THR A 76 -5.81 -4.22 -2.16
C THR A 76 -6.99 -4.81 -2.91
N ARG A 77 -6.80 -5.24 -4.16
CA ARG A 77 -7.83 -5.87 -4.99
C ARG A 77 -7.99 -7.34 -4.63
N ARG A 78 -9.22 -7.76 -4.31
CA ARG A 78 -9.59 -9.18 -4.16
C ARG A 78 -9.80 -9.77 -5.56
N GLY A 79 -9.25 -10.95 -5.82
CA GLY A 79 -9.33 -11.59 -7.12
C GLY A 79 -10.60 -12.43 -7.27
N ASP A 80 -11.51 -11.96 -8.10
CA ASP A 80 -12.49 -12.73 -8.89
C ASP A 80 -12.74 -12.13 -10.28
N GLY A 81 -11.90 -11.19 -10.73
CA GLY A 81 -11.78 -10.86 -12.15
C GLY A 81 -12.96 -10.10 -12.78
N GLN A 82 -13.89 -9.55 -11.99
CA GLN A 82 -14.92 -8.65 -12.50
C GLN A 82 -15.01 -7.39 -11.65
N GLY A 83 -14.63 -6.25 -12.22
CA GLY A 83 -14.75 -4.95 -11.56
C GLY A 83 -13.85 -3.94 -12.24
N GLY A 84 -14.41 -3.21 -13.20
CA GLY A 84 -13.69 -2.20 -13.97
C GLY A 84 -13.09 -1.10 -13.10
N ILE A 85 -12.22 -0.33 -13.75
CA ILE A 85 -11.68 0.95 -13.31
C ILE A 85 -12.87 1.86 -12.95
N GLY A 86 -13.25 1.97 -11.68
CA GLY A 86 -14.42 2.80 -11.32
C GLY A 86 -14.96 2.75 -9.89
N ASP A 87 -14.80 1.67 -9.13
CA ASP A 87 -15.37 1.57 -7.77
C ASP A 87 -14.38 1.98 -6.67
N TRP A 88 -14.18 3.30 -6.55
CA TRP A 88 -13.32 3.90 -5.54
C TRP A 88 -14.24 4.49 -4.45
N ALA A 89 -14.44 3.74 -3.36
CA ALA A 89 -15.00 4.15 -2.05
C ALA A 89 -16.35 3.57 -1.57
N HIS A 90 -17.15 2.83 -2.34
CA HIS A 90 -18.43 2.33 -1.81
C HIS A 90 -18.86 0.98 -2.38
N ARG A 91 -18.32 -0.13 -1.88
CA ARG A 91 -19.04 -1.43 -1.87
C ARG A 91 -18.65 -2.24 -0.64
N VAL A 92 -19.26 -1.87 0.49
CA VAL A 92 -19.60 -2.86 1.52
C VAL A 92 -20.79 -3.63 0.93
N TYR A 93 -20.52 -4.70 0.20
CA TYR A 93 -21.56 -5.67 -0.11
C TYR A 93 -21.50 -6.75 0.96
N ASP A 94 -22.41 -6.59 1.92
CA ASP A 94 -22.85 -7.65 2.81
C ASP A 94 -23.62 -8.68 1.99
N HIS A 95 -23.04 -9.86 1.84
CA HIS A 95 -23.80 -11.07 1.58
C HIS A 95 -23.35 -12.12 2.59
N SER A 96 -24.03 -12.09 3.74
CA SER A 96 -24.56 -13.26 4.44
C SER A 96 -24.36 -14.60 3.73
N ASP A 97 -23.75 -15.53 4.45
CA ASP A 97 -23.72 -16.99 4.27
C ASP A 97 -23.31 -17.56 2.91
N ASP A 98 -22.10 -18.11 2.82
CA ASP A 98 -21.93 -19.55 3.09
C ASP A 98 -20.44 -19.97 3.06
N SER A 99 -19.96 -20.50 4.19
CA SER A 99 -18.86 -21.45 4.30
C SER A 99 -17.48 -21.08 3.73
N LYS A 100 -16.66 -20.41 4.57
CA LYS A 100 -15.18 -20.44 4.73
C LYS A 100 -14.69 -19.03 5.10
N SER A 101 -14.99 -18.61 6.33
CA SER A 101 -14.47 -17.37 6.89
C SER A 101 -12.96 -17.50 7.11
N TRP A 102 -12.18 -17.04 6.14
CA TRP A 102 -10.82 -16.57 6.40
C TRP A 102 -10.91 -15.06 6.53
N THR A 103 -10.62 -14.58 7.74
CA THR A 103 -10.60 -13.16 8.11
C THR A 103 -9.57 -12.43 7.25
N ILE A 104 -9.99 -11.48 6.41
CA ILE A 104 -9.11 -10.70 5.54
C ILE A 104 -9.34 -9.22 5.85
N GLY A 105 -8.36 -8.60 6.51
CA GLY A 105 -8.40 -7.17 6.88
C GLY A 105 -8.24 -6.26 5.67
N TYR A 106 -9.12 -5.27 5.55
CA TYR A 106 -9.01 -4.20 4.56
C TYR A 106 -8.10 -3.10 5.13
N TRP A 107 -6.94 -2.88 4.53
CA TRP A 107 -6.09 -1.75 4.91
C TRP A 107 -6.36 -0.57 3.98
N VAL A 108 -7.27 0.29 4.43
CA VAL A 108 -7.60 1.57 3.79
C VAL A 108 -7.04 2.68 4.66
N VAL A 109 -6.35 3.63 4.03
CA VAL A 109 -5.86 4.86 4.67
C VAL A 109 -6.62 6.02 4.05
N ASN A 110 -7.68 6.49 4.70
CA ASN A 110 -8.60 7.47 4.10
C ASN A 110 -8.86 8.71 4.95
N ASN A 111 -8.20 8.83 6.11
CA ASN A 111 -8.27 10.02 6.94
C ASN A 111 -6.89 10.58 7.28
N ASP A 112 -6.84 11.88 7.58
CA ASP A 112 -5.60 12.64 7.79
C ASP A 112 -4.75 12.11 8.96
N THR A 113 -5.39 11.55 10.00
CA THR A 113 -4.69 11.02 11.18
C THR A 113 -3.92 9.76 10.83
N GLU A 114 -4.57 8.85 10.11
CA GLU A 114 -3.98 7.60 9.64
C GLU A 114 -2.87 7.87 8.62
N GLU A 115 -3.09 8.81 7.70
CA GLU A 115 -2.09 9.25 6.73
C GLU A 115 -0.83 9.79 7.44
N LYS A 116 -1.01 10.68 8.43
CA LYS A 116 0.11 11.24 9.20
C LYS A 116 0.85 10.18 10.00
N ALA A 117 0.13 9.26 10.65
CA ALA A 117 0.75 8.17 11.39
C ALA A 117 1.59 7.26 10.47
N LEU A 118 1.06 6.97 9.28
CA LEU A 118 1.74 6.13 8.32
C LEU A 118 2.95 6.83 7.67
N ALA A 119 2.80 8.10 7.34
CA ALA A 119 3.91 8.95 6.88
C ALA A 119 5.03 8.99 7.92
N LYS A 120 4.69 9.19 9.19
CA LYS A 120 5.64 9.17 10.31
C LYS A 120 6.34 7.81 10.41
N TYR A 121 5.60 6.70 10.32
CA TYR A 121 6.19 5.35 10.32
C TYR A 121 7.18 5.15 9.16
N MET A 122 6.88 5.65 7.96
CA MET A 122 7.75 5.50 6.80
C MET A 122 9.06 6.27 6.93
N VAL A 123 9.05 7.43 7.59
CA VAL A 123 10.23 8.28 7.78
C VAL A 123 11.03 7.87 9.02
N ASP A 124 10.35 7.76 10.17
CA ASP A 124 11.01 7.56 11.47
C ASP A 124 11.12 6.07 11.86
N GLY A 125 10.27 5.21 11.28
CA GLY A 125 10.08 3.84 11.74
C GLY A 125 9.20 3.73 12.97
N GLY A 126 9.45 2.69 13.77
CA GLY A 126 8.65 2.34 14.95
C GLY A 126 7.60 1.28 14.66
N VAL A 127 6.47 1.34 15.38
CA VAL A 127 5.36 0.40 15.23
C VAL A 127 4.55 0.81 14.01
N LEU A 128 4.32 -0.12 13.08
CA LEU A 128 3.41 0.11 11.96
C LEU A 128 2.03 0.44 12.55
N PRO A 129 1.45 1.62 12.25
CA PRO A 129 0.14 1.94 12.78
C PRO A 129 -0.86 0.94 12.18
N VAL A 130 -1.41 0.08 13.04
CA VAL A 130 -2.52 -0.80 12.67
C VAL A 130 -3.75 0.09 12.62
N LEU A 131 -4.02 0.61 11.43
CA LEU A 131 -5.16 1.48 11.18
C LEU A 131 -6.41 0.60 11.22
N ASN A 132 -7.26 0.83 12.23
CA ASN A 132 -8.42 0.03 12.57
C ASN A 132 -9.50 0.20 11.49
N ASN A 133 -9.39 -0.56 10.40
CA ASN A 133 -10.48 -0.75 9.45
C ASN A 133 -10.84 -2.25 9.42
N ASN A 134 -11.80 -2.61 10.28
CA ASN A 134 -12.44 -3.92 10.38
C ASN A 134 -11.51 -5.14 10.56
N LEU A 135 -10.81 -5.21 11.69
CA LEU A 135 -10.42 -6.48 12.31
C LEU A 135 -11.60 -7.10 13.08
N TYR A 136 -12.78 -7.17 12.48
CA TYR A 136 -13.84 -8.03 13.01
C TYR A 136 -13.52 -9.46 12.58
N GLY A 137 -13.01 -10.27 13.51
CA GLY A 137 -12.92 -11.73 13.32
C GLY A 137 -11.57 -12.40 13.63
N LEU A 138 -10.69 -11.81 14.43
CA LEU A 138 -9.58 -12.58 15.02
C LEU A 138 -9.98 -13.01 16.44
N GLY A 139 -10.69 -14.15 16.53
CA GLY A 139 -10.61 -14.96 17.73
C GLY A 139 -9.20 -15.57 17.84
N PRO A 140 -8.67 -15.78 19.05
CA PRO A 140 -7.44 -16.53 19.22
C PRO A 140 -7.71 -18.01 18.91
N ASP A 141 -6.97 -18.57 17.95
CA ASP A 141 -6.69 -20.01 17.89
C ASP A 141 -5.31 -20.27 18.53
#